data_AF-C1N7S2-F1
#
_entry.id   AF-C1N7S2-F1
#
_cell.length_a   1.000
_cell.length_b   1.000
_cell.length_c   1.000
_cell.angle_alpha   90.00
_cell.angle_beta   90.00
_cell.angle_gamma   90.00
#
_symmetry.space_group_name_H-M   'P 1'
#
loop_
_entity.id
_entity.type
_entity.pdbx_description
1 polymer ?
#
loop_
_entity_poly.entity_id
_entity_poly.type
_entity_poly.pdbx_seq_one_letter_code
_entity_poly.pdbx_strand_id
1 'polypeptide(L)'
;MLAIVYVSAFVVAAWAPFAYHHRAVHGVVNPTHLALTLFNAINLLICLWENALYLHVKKIRKKYLAMKRTLGHGTFPPKLCLFEDVSLRDALTYEHWGIVWATYSLLDPSYSDQMLYGTVLYFGNYLKNQYYRGTSAAYVGLVVAMNAIWIVFPAAWMWMCWGMIRTGSLDALR
;
A
#
# COMPACT_ATOMS: atom_id res chain seq x y z
N MET A 1 -10.01 14.14 13.12
CA MET A 1 -10.69 13.17 12.23
C MET A 1 -9.67 12.09 11.93
N LEU A 2 -10.07 10.83 11.97
CA LEU A 2 -9.13 9.73 11.80
C LEU A 2 -8.50 9.75 10.41
N ALA A 3 -7.20 9.45 10.33
CA ALA A 3 -6.46 9.36 9.08
C ALA A 3 -7.12 8.42 8.05
N ILE A 4 -7.68 7.30 8.52
CA ILE A 4 -8.40 6.32 7.68
C ILE A 4 -9.58 6.94 6.94
N VAL A 5 -10.22 7.98 7.48
CA VAL A 5 -11.33 8.67 6.80
C VAL A 5 -10.80 9.42 5.58
N TYR A 6 -9.69 10.15 5.72
CA TYR A 6 -9.05 10.85 4.60
C TYR A 6 -8.54 9.87 3.54
N VAL A 7 -7.90 8.79 3.98
CA VAL A 7 -7.43 7.72 3.08
C VAL A 7 -8.58 7.08 2.32
N SER A 8 -9.66 6.71 3.03
CA SER A 8 -10.83 6.09 2.41
C SER A 8 -11.52 7.06 1.45
N ALA A 9 -11.64 8.34 1.81
CA ALA A 9 -12.21 9.36 0.93
C ALA A 9 -11.39 9.50 -0.36
N PHE A 10 -10.06 9.54 -0.28
CA PHE A 10 -9.19 9.58 -1.46
C PHE A 10 -9.38 8.36 -2.35
N VAL A 11 -9.32 7.15 -1.76
CA VAL A 11 -9.45 5.89 -2.52
C VAL A 11 -10.82 5.80 -3.17
N VAL A 12 -11.90 6.12 -2.46
CA VAL A 12 -13.26 6.12 -3.00
C VAL A 12 -13.41 7.18 -4.09
N ALA A 13 -12.86 8.38 -3.92
CA ALA A 13 -12.92 9.42 -4.96
C ALA A 13 -12.19 9.00 -6.24
N ALA A 14 -11.06 8.30 -6.12
CA ALA A 14 -10.31 7.77 -7.26
C ALA A 14 -10.98 6.54 -7.91
N TRP A 15 -11.69 5.72 -7.12
CA TRP A 15 -12.27 4.45 -7.57
C TRP A 15 -13.72 4.58 -8.10
N ALA A 16 -14.57 5.29 -7.37
CA ALA A 16 -16.01 5.35 -7.62
C ALA A 16 -16.40 5.81 -9.05
N PRO A 17 -15.69 6.76 -9.70
CA PRO A 17 -15.99 7.14 -11.08
C PRO A 17 -15.89 5.97 -12.06
N PHE A 18 -14.90 5.09 -11.90
CA PHE A 18 -14.71 3.92 -12.76
C PHE A 18 -15.79 2.87 -12.51
N ALA A 19 -16.11 2.61 -11.24
CA ALA A 19 -17.19 1.71 -10.86
C ALA A 19 -18.55 2.19 -11.41
N TYR A 20 -18.84 3.47 -11.29
CA TYR A 20 -20.08 4.08 -11.79
C TYR A 20 -20.15 4.05 -13.31
N HIS A 21 -19.08 4.47 -13.99
CA HIS A 21 -19.07 4.55 -15.45
C HIS A 21 -19.19 3.16 -16.10
N HIS A 22 -18.51 2.15 -15.54
CA HIS A 22 -18.64 0.76 -15.99
C HIS A 22 -20.10 0.29 -15.93
N ARG A 23 -20.78 0.49 -14.79
CA ARG A 23 -22.20 0.17 -14.65
C ARG A 23 -23.07 0.96 -15.63
N ALA A 24 -22.79 2.23 -15.85
CA ALA A 24 -23.57 3.07 -16.76
C ALA A 24 -23.47 2.60 -18.22
N VAL A 25 -22.32 2.08 -18.64
CA VAL A 25 -22.07 1.60 -20.01
C VAL A 25 -22.59 0.18 -20.22
N HIS A 26 -22.38 -0.71 -19.24
CA HIS A 26 -22.66 -2.14 -19.40
C HIS A 26 -23.97 -2.59 -18.74
N GLY A 27 -24.61 -1.74 -17.94
CA GLY A 27 -25.84 -2.06 -17.21
C GLY A 27 -25.66 -3.05 -16.05
N VAL A 28 -24.46 -3.60 -15.86
CA VAL A 28 -24.13 -4.61 -14.86
C VAL A 28 -22.99 -4.15 -13.96
N VAL A 29 -22.86 -4.78 -12.79
CA VAL A 29 -21.73 -4.57 -11.88
C VAL A 29 -20.83 -5.79 -11.97
N ASN A 30 -19.63 -5.63 -12.53
CA ASN A 30 -18.65 -6.70 -12.64
C ASN A 30 -17.70 -6.68 -11.41
N PRO A 31 -17.71 -7.72 -10.54
CA PRO A 31 -16.86 -7.76 -9.34
C PRO A 31 -15.36 -7.74 -9.65
N THR A 32 -14.93 -8.35 -10.75
CA THR A 32 -13.53 -8.36 -11.20
C THR A 32 -13.10 -6.95 -11.57
N HIS A 33 -13.91 -6.23 -12.35
CA HIS A 33 -13.65 -4.83 -12.68
C HIS A 33 -13.56 -3.96 -11.41
N LEU A 34 -14.50 -4.11 -10.48
CA LEU A 34 -14.48 -3.38 -9.21
C LEU A 34 -13.21 -3.65 -8.40
N ALA A 35 -12.81 -4.91 -8.25
CA ALA A 35 -11.64 -5.30 -7.47
C ALA A 35 -10.33 -4.79 -8.09
N LEU A 36 -10.19 -4.92 -9.41
CA LEU A 36 -8.98 -4.47 -10.14
C LEU A 36 -8.86 -2.95 -10.16
N THR A 37 -9.96 -2.22 -10.35
CA THR A 37 -9.94 -0.75 -10.30
C THR A 37 -9.75 -0.22 -8.88
N LEU A 38 -10.28 -0.89 -7.85
CA LEU A 38 -10.02 -0.56 -6.46
C LEU A 38 -8.54 -0.75 -6.12
N PHE A 39 -7.96 -1.88 -6.56
CA PHE A 39 -6.52 -2.11 -6.45
C PHE A 39 -5.73 -0.98 -7.11
N ASN A 40 -6.12 -0.53 -8.32
CA ASN A 40 -5.45 0.60 -8.98
C ASN A 40 -5.58 1.91 -8.19
N ALA A 41 -6.74 2.21 -7.59
CA ALA A 41 -6.91 3.39 -6.76
C ALA A 41 -6.04 3.35 -5.49
N ILE A 42 -5.90 2.18 -4.87
CA ILE A 42 -4.97 1.97 -3.75
C ILE A 42 -3.52 2.13 -4.23
N ASN A 43 -3.14 1.56 -5.37
CA ASN A 43 -1.80 1.73 -5.96
C ASN A 43 -1.49 3.21 -6.18
N LEU A 44 -2.43 3.97 -6.73
CA LEU A 44 -2.24 5.40 -6.94
C LEU A 44 -1.87 6.09 -5.62
N LEU A 45 -2.63 5.83 -4.55
CA LEU A 45 -2.32 6.38 -3.22
C LEU A 45 -0.93 5.93 -2.74
N ILE A 46 -0.60 4.64 -2.87
CA ILE A 46 0.71 4.12 -2.47
C ILE A 46 1.83 4.80 -3.26
N CYS A 47 1.71 4.98 -4.58
CA CYS A 47 2.68 5.71 -5.38
C CYS A 47 2.84 7.16 -4.92
N LEU A 48 1.75 7.84 -4.54
CA LEU A 48 1.84 9.18 -3.95
C LEU A 48 2.59 9.16 -2.61
N TRP A 49 2.38 8.14 -1.78
CA TRP A 49 3.14 7.95 -0.56
C TRP A 49 4.60 7.60 -0.82
N GLU A 50 4.92 6.82 -1.84
CA GLU A 50 6.30 6.51 -2.24
C GLU A 50 7.04 7.78 -2.68
N ASN A 51 6.35 8.72 -3.32
CA ASN A 51 6.91 10.05 -3.57
C ASN A 51 7.25 10.78 -2.26
N ALA A 52 6.37 10.72 -1.25
CA ALA A 52 6.68 11.26 0.08
C ALA A 52 7.88 10.55 0.73
N LEU A 53 8.01 9.24 0.56
CA LEU A 53 9.17 8.47 1.00
C LEU A 53 10.45 9.01 0.38
N TYR A 54 10.47 9.13 -0.94
CA TYR A 54 11.62 9.64 -1.69
C TYR A 54 12.02 11.04 -1.24
N LEU A 55 11.06 11.97 -1.13
CA LEU A 55 11.32 13.36 -0.79
C LEU A 55 11.72 13.57 0.69
N HIS A 56 11.24 12.72 1.59
CA HIS A 56 11.40 12.91 3.04
C HIS A 56 12.12 11.76 3.76
N VAL A 57 12.88 10.93 3.03
CA VAL A 57 13.55 9.74 3.58
C VAL A 57 14.34 10.00 4.86
N LYS A 58 15.06 11.14 4.96
CA LYS A 58 15.82 11.51 6.16
C LYS A 58 14.92 11.72 7.38
N LYS A 59 13.77 12.39 7.20
CA LYS A 59 12.78 12.62 8.26
C LYS A 59 12.10 11.31 8.67
N ILE A 60 11.78 10.46 7.69
CA ILE A 60 11.18 9.14 7.90
C ILE A 60 12.11 8.24 8.71
N ARG A 61 13.38 8.15 8.32
CA ARG A 61 14.40 7.40 9.07
C ARG A 61 14.56 7.91 10.50
N LYS A 62 14.56 9.23 10.70
CA LYS A 62 14.60 9.81 12.06
C LYS A 62 13.38 9.39 12.90
N LYS A 63 12.17 9.44 12.33
CA LYS A 63 10.94 8.98 13.01
C LYS A 63 10.96 7.49 13.31
N TYR A 64 11.36 6.66 12.33
CA TYR A 64 11.54 5.21 12.49
C TYR A 64 12.49 4.89 13.65
N LEU A 65 13.68 5.50 13.67
CA LEU A 65 14.67 5.25 14.73
C LEU A 65 14.17 5.70 16.11
N ALA A 66 13.39 6.78 16.17
CA ALA A 66 12.75 7.22 17.41
C ALA A 66 11.72 6.19 17.92
N MET A 67 10.84 5.69 17.05
CA MET A 67 9.85 4.66 17.40
C MET A 67 10.50 3.32 17.78
N LYS A 68 11.56 2.92 17.07
CA LYS A 68 12.30 1.69 17.38
C LYS A 68 12.92 1.73 18.78
N ARG A 69 13.41 2.90 19.22
CA ARG A 69 13.98 3.09 20.56
C ARG A 69 12.92 2.98 21.66
N THR A 70 11.69 3.43 21.41
CA THR A 70 10.63 3.43 22.42
C THR A 70 9.88 2.10 22.51
N LEU A 71 9.62 1.45 21.37
CA LEU A 71 8.79 0.24 21.30
C LEU A 71 9.59 -1.05 21.50
N GLY A 72 10.90 -1.05 21.20
CA GLY A 72 11.70 -2.26 21.12
C GLY A 72 11.65 -2.92 19.73
N HIS A 73 12.35 -4.04 19.55
CA HIS A 73 12.40 -4.75 18.26
C HIS A 73 11.13 -5.59 18.04
N GLY A 74 10.53 -5.51 16.84
CA GLY A 74 9.42 -6.39 16.44
C GLY A 74 8.04 -6.06 17.04
N THR A 75 7.89 -4.87 17.63
CA THR A 75 6.66 -4.38 18.25
C THR A 75 6.05 -3.24 17.44
N PHE A 76 4.74 -3.29 17.25
CA PHE A 76 4.00 -2.19 16.64
C PHE A 76 3.62 -1.14 17.69
N PRO A 77 3.45 0.13 17.29
CA PRO A 77 2.80 1.10 18.14
C PRO A 77 1.37 0.65 18.47
N PRO A 78 0.85 1.00 19.67
CA PRO A 78 -0.48 0.60 20.11
C PRO A 78 -1.61 1.13 19.22
N LYS A 79 -1.35 2.19 18.46
CA LYS A 79 -2.21 2.68 17.38
C LYS A 79 -1.40 2.76 16.10
N LEU A 80 -1.95 2.23 15.01
CA LEU A 80 -1.40 2.46 13.67
C LEU A 80 -1.75 3.88 13.22
N CYS A 81 -0.89 4.48 12.42
CA CYS A 81 -1.08 5.85 11.90
C CYS A 81 -2.45 6.10 11.24
N LEU A 82 -3.07 5.07 10.65
CA LEU A 82 -4.42 5.16 10.06
C LEU A 82 -5.53 5.42 11.10
N PHE A 83 -5.31 5.05 12.36
CA PHE A 83 -6.26 5.23 13.46
C PHE A 83 -5.86 6.38 14.39
N GLU A 84 -4.94 7.24 13.95
CA GLU A 84 -4.60 8.48 14.63
C GLU A 84 -5.42 9.64 14.06
N ASP A 85 -5.66 10.65 14.91
CA ASP A 85 -6.30 11.88 14.49
C ASP A 85 -5.34 12.75 13.70
N VAL A 86 -5.82 13.22 12.55
CA VAL A 86 -5.07 14.08 11.64
C VAL A 86 -5.92 15.31 11.32
N SER A 87 -5.28 16.47 11.24
CA SER A 87 -5.94 17.70 10.79
C SER A 87 -6.09 17.67 9.26
N LEU A 88 -7.10 18.35 8.71
CA LEU A 88 -7.25 18.42 7.25
C LEU A 88 -6.00 18.98 6.56
N ARG A 89 -5.33 19.96 7.20
CA ARG A 89 -4.09 20.55 6.68
C ARG A 89 -2.97 19.54 6.60
N ASP A 90 -2.80 18.72 7.63
CA ASP A 90 -1.78 17.68 7.66
C ASP A 90 -2.12 16.56 6.67
N ALA A 91 -3.39 16.18 6.55
CA ALA A 91 -3.86 15.18 5.60
C ALA A 91 -3.59 15.59 4.13
N LEU A 92 -3.56 16.88 3.83
CA LEU A 92 -3.21 17.41 2.50
C LEU A 92 -1.70 17.59 2.30
N THR A 93 -0.87 17.36 3.32
CA THR A 93 0.57 17.56 3.24
C THR A 93 1.29 16.24 2.95
N TYR A 94 2.09 16.21 1.88
CA TYR A 94 2.92 15.05 1.51
C TYR A 94 3.81 14.56 2.67
N GLU A 95 4.39 15.48 3.43
CA GLU A 95 5.27 15.15 4.56
C GLU A 95 4.58 14.32 5.65
N HIS A 96 3.29 14.56 5.92
CA HIS A 96 2.56 13.85 6.96
C HIS A 96 2.54 12.35 6.66
N TRP A 97 2.21 11.97 5.42
CA TRP A 97 2.06 10.59 5.00
C TRP A 97 3.36 9.79 4.97
N GLY A 98 4.52 10.44 5.10
CA GLY A 98 5.78 9.74 5.38
C GLY A 98 5.74 8.90 6.66
N ILE A 99 4.80 9.17 7.58
CA ILE A 99 4.59 8.36 8.79
C ILE A 99 4.22 6.90 8.48
N VAL A 100 3.56 6.64 7.35
CA VAL A 100 3.20 5.28 6.92
C VAL A 100 4.48 4.46 6.75
N TRP A 101 5.46 4.99 6.03
CA TRP A 101 6.74 4.33 5.81
C TRP A 101 7.59 4.24 7.07
N ALA A 102 7.55 5.26 7.94
CA ALA A 102 8.25 5.19 9.22
C ALA A 102 7.69 4.05 10.10
N THR A 103 6.37 3.88 10.11
CA THR A 103 5.68 2.80 10.85
C THR A 103 5.97 1.45 10.21
N TYR A 104 5.90 1.36 8.88
CA TYR A 104 6.22 0.15 8.13
C TYR A 104 7.71 -0.22 8.23
N SER A 105 8.60 0.73 8.48
CA SER A 105 10.02 0.46 8.73
C SER A 105 10.27 -0.31 10.04
N LEU A 106 9.29 -0.32 10.96
CA LEU A 106 9.30 -1.22 12.10
C LEU A 106 9.10 -2.68 11.69
N LEU A 107 8.48 -2.94 10.52
CA LEU A 107 8.37 -4.26 9.88
C LEU A 107 9.65 -4.67 9.17
N ASP A 108 10.11 -3.80 8.30
CA ASP A 108 11.30 -4.01 7.48
C ASP A 108 12.07 -2.68 7.38
N PRO A 109 13.28 -2.59 7.96
CA PRO A 109 14.09 -1.38 7.92
C PRO A 109 14.36 -0.84 6.51
N SER A 110 14.24 -1.66 5.45
CA SER A 110 14.46 -1.25 4.06
C SER A 110 13.56 -0.08 3.64
N TYR A 111 12.39 0.08 4.24
CA TYR A 111 11.47 1.19 3.94
C TYR A 111 11.91 2.54 4.52
N SER A 112 13.04 2.57 5.25
CA SER A 112 13.70 3.80 5.72
C SER A 112 15.07 4.03 5.10
N ASP A 113 15.55 3.10 4.27
CA ASP A 113 16.83 3.17 3.57
C ASP A 113 16.60 3.52 2.09
N GLN A 114 17.51 4.30 1.52
CA GLN A 114 17.45 4.75 0.12
C GLN A 114 17.79 3.63 -0.89
N MET A 115 17.95 2.38 -0.44
CA MET A 115 18.37 1.29 -1.31
C MET A 115 17.17 0.54 -1.88
N LEU A 116 16.93 0.81 -3.17
CA LEU A 116 16.20 -0.02 -4.14
C LEU A 116 14.69 -0.20 -3.88
N TYR A 117 13.91 0.41 -4.78
CA TYR A 117 12.45 0.35 -4.81
C TYR A 117 11.97 -0.92 -5.53
N GLY A 118 11.18 -1.75 -4.85
CA GLY A 118 10.43 -2.85 -5.48
C GLY A 118 10.22 -4.09 -4.61
N THR A 119 9.01 -4.66 -4.68
CA THR A 119 8.53 -5.82 -3.89
C THR A 119 9.49 -7.02 -3.89
N VAL A 120 10.11 -7.34 -5.03
CA VAL A 120 11.04 -8.48 -5.15
C VAL A 120 12.35 -8.23 -4.40
N LEU A 121 12.86 -7.00 -4.45
CA LEU A 121 14.08 -6.63 -3.74
C LEU A 121 13.84 -6.51 -2.23
N TYR A 122 12.64 -6.05 -1.82
CA TYR A 122 12.22 -6.08 -0.42
C TYR A 122 12.19 -7.49 0.15
N PHE A 123 11.52 -8.43 -0.53
CA PHE A 123 11.50 -9.83 -0.09
C PHE A 123 12.89 -10.46 -0.06
N GLY A 124 13.72 -10.18 -1.08
CA GLY A 124 15.11 -10.64 -1.11
C GLY A 124 15.89 -10.13 0.10
N ASN A 125 15.75 -8.85 0.44
CA ASN A 125 16.40 -8.24 1.59
C ASN A 125 15.87 -8.79 2.93
N TYR A 126 14.55 -8.93 3.05
CA TYR A 126 13.87 -9.49 4.23
C TYR A 126 14.32 -10.91 4.53
N LEU A 127 14.40 -11.76 3.51
CA LEU A 127 14.86 -13.14 3.62
C LEU A 127 16.37 -13.22 3.89
N LYS A 128 17.18 -12.43 3.17
CA LYS A 128 18.64 -12.41 3.31
C LYS A 128 19.08 -11.98 4.70
N ASN A 129 18.48 -10.93 5.26
CA ASN A 129 18.82 -10.42 6.58
C ASN A 129 18.02 -11.08 7.71
N GLN A 130 17.17 -12.06 7.38
CA GLN A 130 16.41 -12.85 8.33
C GLN A 130 15.56 -12.02 9.30
N TYR A 131 14.91 -10.95 8.82
CA TYR A 131 14.10 -10.05 9.66
C TYR A 131 12.87 -10.73 10.31
N TYR A 132 12.55 -11.96 9.90
CA TYR A 132 11.54 -12.81 10.53
C TYR A 132 12.02 -13.52 11.81
N ARG A 133 13.33 -13.55 12.09
CA ARG A 133 13.87 -14.21 13.29
C ARG A 133 13.61 -13.37 14.54
N GLY A 134 12.97 -13.97 15.54
CA GLY A 134 12.62 -13.29 16.80
C GLY A 134 11.34 -12.45 16.72
N THR A 135 10.63 -12.50 15.60
CA THR A 135 9.38 -11.77 15.36
C THR A 135 8.17 -12.70 15.48
N SER A 136 7.02 -12.16 15.89
CA SER A 136 5.82 -12.99 16.10
C SER A 136 5.27 -13.56 14.78
N ALA A 137 4.62 -14.72 14.85
CA ALA A 137 4.02 -15.34 13.67
C ALA A 137 2.96 -14.45 13.00
N ALA A 138 2.21 -13.68 13.79
CA ALA A 138 1.24 -12.71 13.28
C ALA A 138 1.91 -11.61 12.43
N TYR A 139 3.10 -11.16 12.85
CA TYR A 139 3.87 -10.15 12.14
C TYR A 139 4.42 -10.69 10.82
N VAL A 140 4.97 -11.91 10.82
CA VAL A 140 5.40 -12.57 9.59
C VAL A 140 4.22 -12.77 8.64
N GLY A 141 3.08 -13.22 9.17
CA GLY A 141 1.84 -13.38 8.39
C GLY A 141 1.37 -12.06 7.76
N LEU A 142 1.45 -10.95 8.49
CA LEU A 142 1.10 -9.63 7.97
C LEU A 142 2.02 -9.22 6.82
N VAL A 143 3.34 -9.37 6.97
CA VAL A 143 4.31 -9.03 5.91
C VAL A 143 4.03 -9.86 4.65
N VAL A 144 3.78 -11.17 4.80
CA VAL A 144 3.46 -12.04 3.67
C VAL A 144 2.15 -11.61 3.00
N ALA A 145 1.08 -11.38 3.77
CA ALA A 145 -0.23 -10.99 3.24
C ALA A 145 -0.18 -9.66 2.48
N MET A 146 0.47 -8.64 3.06
CA MET A 146 0.56 -7.31 2.44
C MET A 146 1.34 -7.34 1.12
N ASN A 147 2.39 -8.16 1.04
CA ASN A 147 3.15 -8.26 -0.19
C ASN A 147 2.54 -9.22 -1.22
N ALA A 148 1.75 -10.21 -0.80
CA ALA A 148 1.04 -11.11 -1.73
C ALA A 148 0.08 -10.33 -2.64
N ILE A 149 -0.56 -9.29 -2.11
CA ILE A 149 -1.44 -8.38 -2.87
C ILE A 149 -0.69 -7.76 -4.07
N TRP A 150 0.57 -7.37 -3.87
CA TRP A 150 1.44 -6.80 -4.92
C TRP A 150 1.92 -7.79 -5.98
N ILE A 151 1.64 -9.08 -5.82
CA ILE A 151 1.95 -10.12 -6.81
C ILE A 151 0.65 -10.58 -7.48
N VAL A 152 -0.36 -10.92 -6.67
CA VAL A 152 -1.62 -11.50 -7.14
C VAL A 152 -2.40 -10.54 -8.02
N PHE A 153 -2.57 -9.28 -7.60
CA PHE A 153 -3.38 -8.33 -8.38
C PHE A 153 -2.71 -7.89 -9.69
N PRO A 154 -1.40 -7.60 -9.74
CA PRO A 154 -0.72 -7.37 -11.02
C PRO A 154 -0.77 -8.59 -11.94
N ALA A 155 -0.60 -9.81 -11.40
CA ALA A 155 -0.74 -11.03 -12.19
C ALA A 155 -2.17 -11.20 -12.73
N ALA A 156 -3.19 -10.92 -11.92
CA ALA A 156 -4.58 -10.90 -12.37
C ALA A 156 -4.80 -9.86 -13.47
N TRP A 157 -4.24 -8.66 -13.34
CA TRP A 157 -4.29 -7.64 -14.40
C TRP A 157 -3.63 -8.11 -15.70
N MET A 158 -2.43 -8.68 -15.63
CA MET A 158 -1.72 -9.23 -16.79
C MET A 158 -2.52 -10.35 -17.46
N TRP A 159 -3.14 -11.24 -16.67
CA TRP A 159 -4.00 -12.30 -17.18
C TRP A 159 -5.23 -11.75 -17.91
N MET A 160 -5.87 -10.71 -17.37
CA MET A 160 -7.00 -10.04 -18.02
C MET A 160 -6.58 -9.37 -19.33
N CYS A 161 -5.47 -8.65 -19.35
CA CYS A 161 -4.90 -8.04 -20.55
C CYS A 161 -4.57 -9.09 -21.61
N TRP A 162 -3.95 -10.20 -21.21
CA TRP A 162 -3.66 -11.32 -22.10
C TRP A 162 -4.93 -11.92 -22.70
N GLY A 163 -5.96 -12.12 -21.89
CA GLY A 163 -7.27 -12.58 -22.34
C GLY A 163 -7.87 -11.68 -23.41
N MET A 164 -7.86 -10.35 -23.19
CA MET A 164 -8.37 -9.36 -24.15
C MET A 164 -7.61 -9.39 -25.48
N ILE A 165 -6.28 -9.50 -25.43
CA ILE A 165 -5.45 -9.59 -26.63
C ILE A 165 -5.76 -10.87 -27.42
N ARG A 166 -5.92 -12.00 -26.73
CA ARG A 166 -6.15 -13.30 -27.36
C ARG A 166 -7.53 -13.41 -28.01
N THR A 167 -8.56 -12.87 -27.37
CA THR A 167 -9.95 -12.99 -27.84
C THR A 167 -10.39 -11.82 -28.72
N GLY A 168 -9.64 -10.70 -28.71
CA GLY A 168 -10.07 -9.45 -29.33
C GLY A 168 -11.32 -8.86 -28.66
N SER A 169 -11.67 -9.28 -27.44
CA SER A 169 -12.89 -8.92 -26.75
C SER A 169 -12.62 -8.37 -25.34
N LEU A 170 -13.45 -7.40 -24.94
CA LEU A 170 -13.47 -6.82 -23.60
C LEU A 170 -14.43 -7.55 -22.65
N ASP A 171 -15.04 -8.68 -23.06
CA ASP A 171 -16.09 -9.36 -22.28
C ASP A 171 -15.67 -9.73 -20.86
N ALA A 172 -14.39 -10.02 -20.64
CA ALA A 172 -13.87 -10.33 -19.30
C ALA A 172 -14.01 -9.13 -18.32
N LEU A 173 -14.08 -7.91 -18.86
CA LEU A 173 -14.29 -6.67 -18.11
C LEU A 173 -15.73 -6.16 -18.18
N ARG A 174 -16.66 -6.84 -18.87
CA ARG A 174 -18.06 -6.42 -18.98
C ARG A 174 -18.88 -6.89 -17.80
#